data_AF-A0A3S4HIP9-F1
#
_entry.id   AF-A0A3S4HIP9-F1
#
_cell.length_a   1.000
_cell.length_b   1.000
_cell.length_c   1.000
_cell.angle_alpha   90.00
_cell.angle_beta   90.00
_cell.angle_gamma   90.00
#
_symmetry.space_group_name_H-M   'P 1'
#
loop_
_entity.id
_entity.type
_entity.pdbx_description
1 polymer ?
#
loop_
_entity_poly.entity_id
_entity_poly.type
_entity_poly.pdbx_seq_one_letter_code
_entity_poly.pdbx_strand_id
1 'polypeptide(L)'
;MRRGRRGRLGAVAELRDVRLLDAHLELQTEALLLPPQALSNVELLREVGRVNKTVILQRDNRLTLDEWLAAAEHVALGGNHQIVLCECGGDGQSVSLDVGSLLSLRKRTHLPVIAAGPLAADPLAARALARAALTSGACGLMLECAGWTESEAVAWQTYLAGIAA
;
A
#
# COMPACT_ATOMS: atom_id res chain seq x y z
N MET A 1 16.59 14.35 10.05
CA MET A 1 15.23 14.92 10.01
C MET A 1 14.93 15.46 8.61
N ARG A 2 14.34 14.64 7.71
CA ARG A 2 13.79 15.17 6.44
C ARG A 2 12.36 15.62 6.73
N ARG A 3 12.16 16.94 6.84
CA ARG A 3 10.83 17.55 6.79
C ARG A 3 10.21 17.17 5.43
N GLY A 4 9.08 16.47 5.45
CA GLY A 4 8.30 16.19 4.26
C GLY A 4 7.96 17.51 3.56
N ARG A 5 8.35 17.65 2.29
CA ARG A 5 7.94 18.78 1.46
C ARG A 5 6.45 18.62 1.18
N ARG A 6 5.60 19.32 1.93
CA ARG A 6 4.18 19.52 1.55
C ARG A 6 4.17 20.14 0.15
N GLY A 7 3.60 19.45 -0.84
CA GLY A 7 3.33 20.01 -2.17
C GLY A 7 4.03 19.39 -3.38
N ARG A 8 4.82 18.32 -3.24
CA ARG A 8 5.32 17.56 -4.41
C ARG A 8 4.70 16.16 -4.39
N LEU A 9 3.81 15.88 -5.33
CA LEU A 9 3.25 14.54 -5.54
C LEU A 9 4.37 13.62 -6.03
N GLY A 10 4.63 12.56 -5.28
CA GLY A 10 5.54 11.50 -5.69
C GLY A 10 4.85 10.52 -6.61
N ALA A 11 5.56 10.05 -7.65
CA ALA A 11 5.05 8.98 -8.50
C ALA A 11 5.31 7.62 -7.84
N VAL A 12 4.30 6.77 -7.78
CA VAL A 12 4.43 5.35 -7.41
C VAL A 12 4.20 4.54 -8.67
N ALA A 13 5.02 3.53 -8.91
CA ALA A 13 4.86 2.66 -10.05
C ALA A 13 4.73 1.20 -9.65
N GLU A 14 3.84 0.49 -10.32
CA GLU A 14 3.62 -0.93 -10.07
C GLU A 14 4.68 -1.77 -10.79
N LEU A 15 5.35 -2.66 -10.05
CA LEU A 15 6.41 -3.52 -10.56
C LEU A 15 6.02 -4.99 -10.36
N ARG A 16 5.81 -5.71 -11.46
CA ARG A 16 5.48 -7.15 -11.47
C ARG A 16 6.65 -8.04 -11.84
N ASP A 17 7.66 -7.48 -12.49
CA ASP A 17 8.73 -8.23 -13.13
C ASP A 17 10.06 -7.51 -12.92
N VAL A 18 11.06 -8.26 -12.45
CA VAL A 18 12.41 -7.77 -12.17
C VAL A 18 13.07 -7.13 -13.41
N ARG A 19 12.73 -7.61 -14.61
CA ARG A 19 13.26 -7.09 -15.88
C ARG A 19 12.85 -5.65 -16.17
N LEU A 20 11.79 -5.16 -15.51
CA LEU A 20 11.31 -3.79 -15.64
C LEU A 20 11.90 -2.86 -14.58
N LEU A 21 12.69 -3.37 -13.62
CA LEU A 21 13.20 -2.58 -12.50
C LEU A 21 14.02 -1.38 -12.98
N ASP A 22 14.97 -1.60 -13.89
CA ASP A 22 15.85 -0.53 -14.39
C ASP A 22 15.05 0.61 -15.06
N ALA A 23 14.07 0.26 -15.90
CA ALA A 23 13.18 1.24 -16.52
C ALA A 23 12.41 2.08 -15.48
N HIS A 24 11.96 1.47 -14.38
CA HIS A 24 11.29 2.19 -13.30
C HIS A 24 12.23 3.11 -12.50
N LEU A 25 13.50 2.71 -12.35
CA LEU A 25 14.53 3.52 -11.72
C LEU A 25 14.89 4.73 -12.57
N GLU A 26 14.96 4.56 -13.90
CA GLU A 26 15.20 5.65 -14.86
C GLU A 26 14.09 6.71 -14.81
N LEU A 27 12.82 6.29 -14.64
CA LEU A 27 11.67 7.18 -14.49
C LEU A 27 11.64 7.98 -13.17
N GLN A 28 12.61 7.74 -12.27
CA GLN A 28 12.74 8.46 -10.99
C GLN A 28 11.48 8.44 -10.12
N THR A 29 10.75 7.32 -10.13
CA THR A 29 9.60 7.08 -9.25
C THR A 29 10.02 7.14 -7.77
N GLU A 30 9.15 7.60 -6.88
CA GLU A 30 9.45 7.73 -5.45
C GLU A 30 9.28 6.39 -4.71
N ALA A 31 8.37 5.54 -5.20
CA ALA A 31 8.13 4.22 -4.65
C ALA A 31 7.78 3.19 -5.73
N LEU A 32 8.05 1.91 -5.42
CA LEU A 32 7.67 0.74 -6.19
C LEU A 32 6.56 0.00 -5.45
N LEU A 33 5.43 -0.24 -6.11
CA LEU A 33 4.33 -1.05 -5.59
C LEU A 33 4.45 -2.47 -6.15
N LEU A 34 4.53 -3.46 -5.27
CA LEU A 34 4.53 -4.87 -5.65
C LEU A 34 3.14 -5.43 -5.36
N PRO A 35 2.38 -5.86 -6.38
CA PRO A 35 1.05 -6.43 -6.18
C PRO A 35 1.13 -7.82 -5.52
N PRO A 36 0.02 -8.37 -4.99
CA PRO A 36 0.03 -9.63 -4.25
C PRO A 36 0.71 -10.78 -4.99
N GLN A 37 0.49 -10.91 -6.30
CA GLN A 37 1.06 -11.98 -7.11
C GLN A 37 2.58 -11.87 -7.29
N ALA A 38 3.16 -10.68 -7.07
CA ALA A 38 4.59 -10.46 -7.15
C ALA A 38 5.32 -10.87 -5.85
N LEU A 39 4.60 -10.98 -4.72
CA LEU A 39 5.21 -11.24 -3.41
C LEU A 39 5.72 -12.67 -3.23
N SER A 40 5.33 -13.62 -4.09
CA SER A 40 5.92 -14.96 -4.12
C SER A 40 7.23 -15.02 -4.92
N ASN A 41 7.59 -13.96 -5.65
CA ASN A 41 8.82 -13.92 -6.45
C ASN A 41 9.99 -13.42 -5.59
N VAL A 42 10.71 -14.36 -4.96
CA VAL A 42 11.85 -14.06 -4.08
C VAL A 42 12.99 -13.35 -4.83
N GLU A 43 13.18 -13.63 -6.12
CA GLU A 43 14.21 -12.94 -6.92
C GLU A 43 13.88 -11.46 -7.09
N LEU A 44 12.63 -11.15 -7.44
CA LEU A 44 12.15 -9.76 -7.49
C LEU A 44 12.33 -9.06 -6.14
N LEU A 45 11.92 -9.69 -5.03
CA LEU A 45 12.05 -9.13 -3.69
C LEU A 45 13.50 -8.82 -3.31
N ARG A 46 14.44 -9.69 -3.69
CA ARG A 46 15.87 -9.47 -3.48
C ARG A 46 16.40 -8.30 -4.30
N GLU A 47 16.02 -8.20 -5.57
CA GLU A 47 16.48 -7.08 -6.42
C GLU A 47 15.91 -5.73 -5.96
N VAL A 48 14.61 -5.65 -5.62
CA VAL A 48 14.05 -4.41 -5.04
C VAL A 48 14.61 -4.13 -3.64
N GLY A 49 15.09 -5.16 -2.94
CA GLY A 49 15.84 -5.04 -1.70
C GLY A 49 17.19 -4.34 -1.86
N ARG A 50 17.77 -4.29 -3.07
CA ARG A 50 19.06 -3.65 -3.34
C ARG A 50 18.96 -2.21 -3.83
N VAL A 51 17.75 -1.70 -4.08
CA VAL A 51 17.55 -0.33 -4.56
C VAL A 51 17.19 0.62 -3.42
N ASN A 52 17.53 1.89 -3.57
CA ASN A 52 17.21 2.93 -2.59
C ASN A 52 15.88 3.62 -2.93
N LYS A 53 14.78 2.85 -2.95
CA LYS A 53 13.41 3.32 -3.21
C LYS A 53 12.46 2.75 -2.17
N THR A 54 11.37 3.46 -1.88
CA THR A 54 10.32 2.89 -1.01
C THR A 54 9.67 1.71 -1.72
N VAL A 55 9.48 0.60 -1.01
CA VAL A 55 8.83 -0.60 -1.53
C VAL A 55 7.51 -0.79 -0.81
N ILE A 56 6.41 -0.73 -1.53
CA ILE A 56 5.06 -0.95 -1.02
C ILE A 56 4.67 -2.38 -1.37
N LEU A 57 4.44 -3.21 -0.36
CA LEU A 57 4.07 -4.63 -0.53
C LEU A 57 2.57 -4.77 -0.34
N GLN A 58 1.84 -5.01 -1.42
CA GLN A 58 0.38 -5.11 -1.37
C GLN A 58 -0.06 -6.55 -1.11
N ARG A 59 -1.02 -6.71 -0.20
CA ARG A 59 -1.60 -7.99 0.19
C ARG A 59 -3.10 -8.03 -0.06
N ASP A 60 -3.55 -9.08 -0.74
CA ASP A 60 -4.95 -9.50 -0.80
C ASP A 60 -5.19 -10.77 0.06
N ASN A 61 -6.43 -11.24 0.07
CA ASN A 61 -6.88 -12.43 0.80
C ASN A 61 -6.26 -13.75 0.32
N ARG A 62 -5.42 -13.76 -0.73
CA ARG A 62 -4.70 -14.96 -1.21
C ARG A 62 -3.40 -15.18 -0.45
N LEU A 63 -2.92 -14.18 0.28
CA LEU A 63 -1.70 -14.25 1.08
C LEU A 63 -2.02 -14.23 2.58
N THR A 64 -1.37 -15.11 3.31
CA THR A 64 -1.37 -15.08 4.78
C THR A 64 -0.55 -13.89 5.31
N LEU A 65 -0.79 -13.50 6.56
CA LEU A 65 0.05 -12.51 7.25
C LEU A 65 1.52 -12.92 7.29
N ASP A 66 1.79 -14.22 7.42
CA ASP A 66 3.16 -14.75 7.54
C ASP A 66 3.89 -14.66 6.21
N GLU A 67 3.24 -15.04 5.10
CA GLU A 67 3.80 -14.88 3.75
C GLU A 67 4.07 -13.41 3.42
N TRP A 68 3.17 -12.52 3.83
CA TRP A 68 3.35 -11.09 3.60
C TRP A 68 4.52 -10.50 4.38
N LEU A 69 4.66 -10.85 5.67
CA LEU A 69 5.79 -10.42 6.49
C LEU A 69 7.11 -11.07 6.03
N ALA A 70 7.08 -12.31 5.56
CA ALA A 70 8.24 -12.96 4.95
C ALA A 70 8.69 -12.24 3.67
N ALA A 71 7.76 -11.75 2.85
CA ALA A 71 8.09 -10.93 1.69
C ALA A 71 8.79 -9.62 2.10
N ALA A 72 8.32 -8.97 3.17
CA ALA A 72 9.00 -7.80 3.73
C ALA A 72 10.42 -8.12 4.22
N GLU A 73 10.62 -9.26 4.88
CA GLU A 73 11.94 -9.70 5.32
C GLU A 73 12.89 -9.93 4.14
N HIS A 74 12.41 -10.51 3.03
CA HIS A 74 13.23 -10.67 1.84
C HIS A 74 13.74 -9.35 1.25
N VAL A 75 12.90 -8.30 1.26
CA VAL A 75 13.31 -6.95 0.84
C VAL A 75 14.32 -6.36 1.82
N ALA A 76 14.07 -6.51 3.13
CA ALA A 76 14.96 -6.01 4.18
C ALA A 76 16.34 -6.69 4.16
N LEU A 77 16.39 -8.00 3.91
CA LEU A 77 17.63 -8.77 3.76
C LEU A 77 18.48 -8.31 2.56
N GLY A 78 17.87 -7.69 1.55
CA GLY A 78 18.58 -7.05 0.45
C GLY A 78 19.27 -5.73 0.84
N GLY A 79 18.92 -5.16 2.00
CA GLY A 79 19.45 -3.90 2.53
C GLY A 79 18.47 -2.72 2.50
N ASN A 80 17.27 -2.90 1.92
CA ASN A 80 16.27 -1.85 1.83
C ASN A 80 15.22 -1.97 2.95
N HIS A 81 15.29 -1.06 3.91
CA HIS A 81 14.34 -0.99 5.04
C HIS A 81 13.20 0.03 4.81
N GLN A 82 13.11 0.64 3.63
CA GLN A 82 12.02 1.58 3.28
C GLN A 82 10.80 0.81 2.80
N ILE A 83 10.20 0.02 3.69
CA ILE A 83 9.10 -0.89 3.37
C ILE A 83 7.79 -0.35 3.93
N VAL A 84 6.74 -0.37 3.11
CA VAL A 84 5.37 -0.05 3.50
C VAL A 84 4.49 -1.26 3.21
N LEU A 85 3.69 -1.67 4.18
CA LEU A 85 2.70 -2.73 3.98
C LEU A 85 1.38 -2.11 3.51
N CYS A 86 0.78 -2.62 2.45
CA CYS A 86 -0.52 -2.21 1.95
C CYS A 86 -1.57 -3.35 2.00
N GLU A 87 -2.55 -3.27 2.90
CA GLU A 87 -3.67 -4.23 2.97
C GLU A 87 -4.77 -3.83 1.98
N CYS A 88 -5.11 -4.68 1.02
CA CYS A 88 -6.16 -4.39 0.03
C CYS A 88 -7.43 -5.24 0.17
N GLY A 89 -7.48 -6.16 1.15
CA GLY A 89 -8.65 -6.99 1.38
C GLY A 89 -8.84 -8.06 0.30
N GLY A 90 -9.98 -8.05 -0.39
CA GLY A 90 -10.31 -9.06 -1.40
C GLY A 90 -9.47 -8.98 -2.67
N ASP A 91 -9.54 -10.03 -3.50
CA ASP A 91 -8.84 -10.14 -4.79
C ASP A 91 -9.45 -9.30 -5.93
N GLY A 92 -10.19 -8.25 -5.59
CA GLY A 92 -10.94 -7.40 -6.52
C GLY A 92 -12.36 -7.89 -6.81
N GLN A 93 -12.76 -9.09 -6.39
CA GLN A 93 -14.11 -9.62 -6.60
C GLN A 93 -15.05 -9.41 -5.39
N SER A 94 -14.50 -9.07 -4.23
CA SER A 94 -15.29 -8.83 -3.01
C SER A 94 -14.92 -7.49 -2.39
N VAL A 95 -15.94 -6.76 -1.93
CA VAL A 95 -15.73 -5.55 -1.13
C VAL A 95 -15.45 -5.98 0.30
N SER A 96 -14.18 -6.21 0.62
CA SER A 96 -13.73 -6.64 1.95
C SER A 96 -12.44 -5.94 2.35
N LEU A 97 -12.20 -5.85 3.65
CA LEU A 97 -10.95 -5.38 4.26
C LEU A 97 -10.69 -6.25 5.49
N ASP A 98 -9.49 -6.81 5.60
CA ASP A 98 -9.11 -7.58 6.79
C ASP A 98 -8.63 -6.66 7.92
N VAL A 99 -9.59 -6.13 8.67
CA VAL A 99 -9.33 -5.32 9.87
C VAL A 99 -8.57 -6.10 10.94
N GLY A 100 -8.81 -7.42 11.07
CA GLY A 100 -8.12 -8.27 12.02
C GLY A 100 -6.61 -8.32 11.75
N SER A 101 -6.24 -8.36 10.47
CA SER A 101 -4.87 -8.28 10.01
C SER A 101 -4.21 -6.94 10.35
N LEU A 102 -4.88 -5.82 10.09
CA LEU A 102 -4.39 -4.48 10.47
C LEU A 102 -4.09 -4.38 11.98
N LEU A 103 -4.98 -4.91 12.81
CA LEU A 103 -4.79 -4.94 14.26
C LEU A 103 -3.65 -5.87 14.68
N SER A 104 -3.52 -7.02 14.02
CA SER A 104 -2.49 -8.01 14.32
C SER A 104 -1.09 -7.49 14.01
N LEU A 105 -0.92 -6.75 12.92
CA LEU A 105 0.38 -6.20 12.50
C LEU A 105 0.99 -5.27 13.54
N ARG A 106 0.18 -4.51 14.30
CA ARG A 106 0.66 -3.61 15.36
C ARG A 106 1.54 -4.30 16.40
N LYS A 107 1.37 -5.61 16.61
CA LYS A 107 2.17 -6.41 17.56
C LYS A 107 3.31 -7.18 16.90
N ARG A 108 3.29 -7.29 15.57
CA ARG A 108 4.18 -8.19 14.81
C ARG A 108 5.26 -7.45 14.04
N THR A 109 5.05 -6.17 13.75
CA THR A 109 5.99 -5.38 12.96
C THR A 109 5.95 -3.90 13.36
N HIS A 110 7.02 -3.19 13.04
CA HIS A 110 7.14 -1.74 13.16
C HIS A 110 6.92 -1.02 11.83
N LEU A 111 6.74 -1.77 10.73
CA LEU A 111 6.58 -1.21 9.41
C LEU A 111 5.28 -0.39 9.31
N PRO A 112 5.29 0.75 8.60
CA PRO A 112 4.08 1.51 8.33
C PRO A 112 3.10 0.65 7.51
N VAL A 113 1.82 0.71 7.88
CA VAL A 113 0.75 -0.02 7.20
C VAL A 113 -0.23 0.99 6.62
N ILE A 114 -0.51 0.89 5.32
CA ILE A 114 -1.58 1.61 4.63
C ILE A 114 -2.66 0.62 4.20
N ALA A 115 -3.85 1.12 3.84
CA ALA A 115 -4.90 0.29 3.28
C ALA A 115 -5.30 0.77 1.87
N ALA A 116 -5.53 -0.19 0.98
CA ALA A 116 -6.03 0.02 -0.38
C ALA A 116 -7.31 -0.79 -0.58
N GLY A 117 -8.38 -0.43 0.13
CA GLY A 117 -9.65 -1.15 0.00
C GLY A 117 -10.26 -0.98 -1.41
N PRO A 118 -11.11 -1.92 -1.86
CA PRO A 118 -11.77 -1.84 -3.17
C PRO A 118 -12.87 -0.77 -3.12
N LEU A 119 -12.61 0.37 -3.75
CA LEU A 119 -13.57 1.49 -3.86
C LEU A 119 -14.53 1.34 -5.05
N ALA A 120 -14.55 0.18 -5.72
CA ALA A 120 -15.11 0.03 -7.07
C ALA A 120 -16.63 -0.22 -7.15
N ALA A 121 -17.39 -0.25 -6.04
CA ALA A 121 -18.81 -0.61 -6.10
C ALA A 121 -19.76 0.36 -5.39
N ASP A 122 -19.42 0.83 -4.18
CA ASP A 122 -20.32 1.67 -3.37
C ASP A 122 -19.53 2.75 -2.59
N PRO A 123 -19.80 4.05 -2.83
CA PRO A 123 -19.19 5.16 -2.08
C PRO A 123 -19.40 5.08 -0.57
N LEU A 124 -20.49 4.46 -0.09
CA LEU A 124 -20.74 4.29 1.34
C LEU A 124 -19.82 3.21 1.93
N ALA A 125 -19.76 2.03 1.32
CA ALA A 125 -18.84 0.96 1.71
C ALA A 125 -17.38 1.45 1.68
N ALA A 126 -16.99 2.14 0.61
CA ALA A 126 -15.69 2.78 0.46
C ALA A 126 -15.30 3.66 1.66
N ARG A 127 -16.18 4.58 2.04
CA ARG A 127 -15.98 5.46 3.20
C ARG A 127 -15.91 4.69 4.52
N ALA A 128 -16.80 3.72 4.71
CA ALA A 128 -16.83 2.89 5.90
C ALA A 128 -15.53 2.09 6.08
N LEU A 129 -15.02 1.47 5.00
CA LEU A 129 -13.77 0.73 4.99
C LEU A 129 -12.57 1.65 5.20
N ALA A 130 -12.55 2.83 4.59
CA ALA A 130 -11.51 3.84 4.83
C ALA A 130 -11.44 4.24 6.31
N ARG A 131 -12.60 4.49 6.94
CA ARG A 131 -12.67 4.77 8.37
C ARG A 131 -12.19 3.60 9.21
N ALA A 132 -12.67 2.39 8.91
CA ALA A 132 -12.28 1.18 9.63
C ALA A 132 -10.77 0.93 9.54
N ALA A 133 -10.16 1.12 8.38
CA ALA A 133 -8.71 0.98 8.19
C ALA A 133 -7.93 1.95 9.08
N LEU A 134 -8.27 3.24 9.01
CA LEU A 134 -7.59 4.29 9.78
C LEU A 134 -7.73 4.08 11.29
N THR A 135 -8.93 3.76 11.78
CA THR A 135 -9.15 3.51 13.21
C THR A 135 -8.50 2.21 13.69
N SER A 136 -8.30 1.24 12.80
CA SER A 136 -7.64 -0.04 13.10
C SER A 136 -6.12 0.00 13.00
N GLY A 137 -5.56 1.17 12.67
CA GLY A 137 -4.13 1.43 12.75
C GLY A 137 -3.39 1.56 11.43
N ALA A 138 -4.09 1.58 10.29
CA ALA A 138 -3.48 2.04 9.05
C ALA A 138 -3.10 3.53 9.19
N CYS A 139 -1.89 3.89 8.79
CA CYS A 139 -1.38 5.26 8.82
C CYS A 139 -1.67 6.05 7.53
N GLY A 140 -2.32 5.42 6.55
CA GLY A 140 -2.66 6.03 5.27
C GLY A 140 -3.61 5.17 4.45
N LEU A 141 -4.13 5.77 3.38
CA LEU A 141 -5.03 5.14 2.43
C LEU A 141 -4.47 5.29 1.01
N MET A 142 -4.64 4.27 0.19
CA MET A 142 -4.44 4.31 -1.26
C MET A 142 -5.80 4.18 -1.92
N LEU A 143 -6.21 5.22 -2.66
CA LEU A 143 -7.54 5.32 -3.25
C LEU A 143 -7.41 5.28 -4.78
N GLU A 144 -8.27 4.49 -5.43
CA GLU A 144 -8.45 4.56 -6.88
C GLU A 144 -9.33 5.77 -7.21
N CYS A 145 -8.74 6.71 -7.95
CA CYS A 145 -9.37 8.00 -8.27
C CYS A 145 -9.74 8.11 -9.76
N ALA A 146 -9.49 7.06 -10.56
CA ALA A 146 -9.90 7.04 -11.96
C ALA A 146 -11.41 7.28 -12.08
N GLY A 147 -11.77 8.31 -12.86
CA GLY A 147 -13.16 8.68 -13.09
C GLY A 147 -13.78 9.60 -12.03
N TRP A 148 -13.04 10.02 -11.00
CA TRP A 148 -13.58 10.97 -10.02
C TRP A 148 -13.83 12.34 -10.63
N THR A 149 -14.97 12.92 -10.26
CA THR A 149 -15.26 14.34 -10.43
C THR A 149 -14.56 15.18 -9.37
N GLU A 150 -14.43 16.49 -9.63
CA GLU A 150 -13.90 17.44 -8.63
C GLU A 150 -14.74 17.43 -7.34
N SER A 151 -16.05 17.28 -7.47
CA SER A 151 -16.97 17.19 -6.32
C SER A 151 -16.70 15.96 -5.44
N GLU A 152 -16.37 14.81 -6.05
CA GLU A 152 -16.02 13.59 -5.32
C GLU A 152 -14.69 13.74 -4.61
N ALA A 153 -13.69 14.36 -5.26
CA ALA A 153 -12.41 14.66 -4.64
C ALA A 153 -12.57 15.55 -3.39
N VAL A 154 -13.37 16.62 -3.47
CA VAL A 154 -13.67 17.51 -2.34
C VAL A 154 -14.44 16.77 -1.24
N ALA A 155 -15.40 15.92 -1.60
CA ALA A 155 -16.15 15.12 -0.64
C ALA A 155 -15.24 14.17 0.15
N TRP A 156 -14.27 13.53 -0.52
CA TRP A 156 -13.27 12.69 0.13
C TRP A 156 -12.32 13.47 1.03
N GLN A 157 -11.83 14.63 0.59
CA GLN A 157 -11.00 15.49 1.44
C GLN A 157 -11.74 15.90 2.72
N THR A 158 -13.00 16.30 2.59
CA THR A 158 -13.85 16.68 3.73
C THR A 158 -14.11 15.49 4.66
N TYR A 159 -14.42 14.31 4.10
CA TYR A 159 -14.66 13.10 4.86
C TYR A 159 -13.44 12.66 5.67
N LEU A 160 -12.25 12.65 5.04
CA LEU A 160 -10.99 12.24 5.67
C LEU A 160 -10.57 13.23 6.78
N ALA A 161 -10.78 14.53 6.56
CA ALA A 161 -10.55 15.54 7.60
C ALA A 161 -11.38 15.29 8.87
N GLY A 162 -12.61 14.77 8.71
CA GLY A 162 -13.50 14.42 9.82
C GLY A 162 -13.24 13.06 10.49
N ILE A 163 -12.27 12.26 10.02
CA ILE A 163 -11.84 11.02 10.71
C ILE A 163 -10.66 11.30 11.66
N ALA A 164 -9.82 12.28 11.31
CA ALA A 164 -8.63 12.63 12.07
C ALA A 164 -8.89 13.55 13.28
N ALA A 165 -10.15 13.97 13.49
CA ALA A 165 -10.62 14.76 14.62
C ALA A 165 -11.33 13.87 15.65
#